data_AF-A0A657K4A4-F1
#
_entry.id   AF-A0A657K4A4-F1
#
_cell.length_a   1.000
_cell.length_b   1.000
_cell.length_c   1.000
_cell.angle_alpha   90.00
_cell.angle_beta   90.00
_cell.angle_gamma   90.00
#
_symmetry.space_group_name_H-M   'P 1'
#
loop_
_entity.id
_entity.type
_entity.pdbx_description
1 polymer ?
#
loop_
_entity_poly.entity_id
_entity_poly.type
_entity_poly.pdbx_seq_one_letter_code
_entity_poly.pdbx_strand_id
1 'polypeptide(L)'
;MDKVKLGFNKLTIYKFIWLICLAIFFFTSYNFANWFTSTRSDVGSIVFKWEHSIPLWSWSIVPYWSIDLMYGLAILLVCSHRALKILCLRLLSAQIICIICFLIFPLKFSFERPTLDGLSGLLFDILMGFDKPFNQAPSLHITLLVILWQFYASYFRGVRRYILHIWCLLIALSVLTTWQHHFFDVPTGVGVGCFCIWLWPNDSLSPIKNYQLPKQYFWSSVYFLLFAFSFSIAIYFYSWALWLLWFSVAFLLVSVNYLLVGTVGFQKQTNGKFNLVVTILYLPYFVIIWVNSRLWTFKNKSVDLICDNVYLGRIPSNNTLRINHFFSIVDLCAELPIPHFNGQYNLIPVLDMTPLTIEQCQQAAEIINQYYKKGKLLVCCALGYSRSATAIIAWLLLTKRASNLDEAISMVKERRHTIVITAKQRIILLDWFLQIKKGSQYVKS
;
A
#
# COMPACT_ATOMS: atom_id res chain seq x y z
N MET A 1 -18.91 27.42 42.27
CA MET A 1 -17.51 26.96 42.06
C MET A 1 -17.54 25.85 41.03
N ASP A 2 -17.57 26.24 39.75
CA ASP A 2 -17.56 25.33 38.62
C ASP A 2 -16.19 24.68 38.47
N LYS A 3 -16.18 23.35 38.53
CA LYS A 3 -14.99 22.55 38.22
C LYS A 3 -14.71 22.65 36.72
N VAL A 4 -13.86 23.60 36.35
CA VAL A 4 -13.12 23.60 35.10
C VAL A 4 -12.21 22.35 35.10
N LYS A 5 -12.75 21.22 34.63
CA LYS A 5 -11.94 20.05 34.28
C LYS A 5 -11.12 20.44 33.05
N LEU A 6 -9.85 20.80 33.26
CA LEU A 6 -8.82 20.77 32.22
C LEU A 6 -8.65 19.32 31.72
N GLY A 7 -9.55 18.88 30.85
CA GLY A 7 -9.29 17.74 29.98
C GLY A 7 -8.33 18.22 28.90
N PHE A 8 -7.04 17.90 29.03
CA PHE A 8 -6.11 18.01 27.90
C PHE A 8 -6.71 17.20 26.74
N ASN A 9 -7.26 17.91 25.74
CA ASN A 9 -7.97 17.28 24.62
C ASN A 9 -7.03 16.29 23.92
N LYS A 10 -7.47 15.05 23.67
CA LYS A 10 -6.68 14.01 22.96
C LYS A 10 -6.07 14.54 21.65
N LEU A 11 -6.77 15.45 20.98
CA LEU A 11 -6.29 16.15 19.79
C LEU A 11 -5.05 17.02 20.05
N THR A 12 -4.98 17.71 21.20
CA THR A 12 -3.83 18.54 21.59
C THR A 12 -2.58 17.69 21.78
N ILE A 13 -2.70 16.56 22.49
CA ILE A 13 -1.60 15.60 22.62
C ILE A 13 -1.18 15.09 21.23
N TYR A 14 -2.17 14.77 20.37
CA TYR A 14 -1.90 14.31 19.02
C TYR A 14 -1.19 15.35 18.14
N LYS A 15 -1.49 16.65 18.28
CA LYS A 15 -0.78 17.76 17.63
C LYS A 15 0.68 17.82 18.07
N PHE A 16 0.94 17.76 19.38
CA PHE A 16 2.30 17.80 19.92
C PHE A 16 3.12 16.59 19.48
N ILE A 17 2.53 15.39 19.47
CA ILE A 17 3.18 14.19 18.94
C ILE A 17 3.59 14.40 17.49
N TRP A 18 2.66 14.84 16.63
CA TRP A 18 2.96 15.11 15.23
C TRP A 18 4.04 16.18 15.05
N LEU A 19 3.96 17.27 15.81
CA LEU A 19 4.95 18.35 15.74
C LEU A 19 6.35 17.86 16.13
N ILE A 20 6.47 17.12 17.24
CA ILE A 20 7.74 16.54 17.70
C ILE A 20 8.27 15.53 16.68
N CYS A 21 7.42 14.61 16.20
CA CYS A 21 7.83 13.61 15.21
C CYS A 21 8.30 14.26 13.90
N LEU A 22 7.56 15.24 13.38
CA LEU A 22 7.94 15.93 12.15
C LEU A 22 9.21 16.77 12.35
N ALA A 23 9.37 17.43 13.50
CA ALA A 23 10.59 18.18 13.82
C ALA A 23 11.81 17.26 13.90
N ILE A 24 11.73 16.17 14.68
CA ILE A 24 12.83 15.19 14.79
C ILE A 24 13.17 14.63 13.40
N PHE A 25 12.15 14.26 12.63
CA PHE A 25 12.34 13.72 11.27
C PHE A 25 12.99 14.75 10.34
N PHE A 26 12.53 16.01 10.37
CA PHE A 26 13.11 17.11 9.61
C PHE A 26 14.58 17.31 9.98
N PHE A 27 14.88 17.60 11.24
CA PHE A 27 16.25 17.86 11.69
C PHE A 27 17.20 16.67 11.41
N THR A 28 16.73 15.44 11.60
CA THR A 28 17.56 14.25 11.34
C THR A 28 17.79 14.04 9.85
N SER A 29 16.72 14.01 9.03
CA SER A 29 16.81 13.75 7.59
C SER A 29 17.55 14.86 6.84
N TYR A 30 17.29 16.11 7.21
CA TYR A 30 17.89 17.29 6.59
C TYR A 30 19.39 17.38 6.88
N ASN A 31 19.79 17.24 8.14
CA ASN A 31 21.20 17.24 8.49
C ASN A 31 21.95 16.04 7.91
N PHE A 32 21.30 14.87 7.84
CA PHE A 32 21.87 13.70 7.17
C PHE A 32 22.10 13.96 5.67
N ALA A 33 21.10 14.49 4.95
CA ALA A 33 21.24 14.81 3.53
C ALA A 33 22.36 15.84 3.28
N ASN A 34 22.45 16.86 4.14
CA ASN A 34 23.53 17.85 4.10
C ASN A 34 24.91 17.23 4.31
N TRP A 35 25.07 16.44 5.39
CA TRP A 35 26.34 15.80 5.70
C TRP A 35 26.75 14.84 4.59
N PHE A 36 25.83 13.98 4.13
CA PHE A 36 26.10 13.04 3.06
C PHE A 36 26.47 13.74 1.75
N THR A 37 25.79 14.82 1.40
CA THR A 37 26.12 15.56 0.18
C THR A 37 27.46 16.31 0.30
N SER A 38 27.83 16.75 1.50
CA SER A 38 29.12 17.41 1.73
C SER A 38 30.35 16.50 1.52
N THR A 39 30.18 15.18 1.58
CA THR A 39 31.26 14.21 1.32
C THR A 39 31.37 13.83 -0.16
N ARG A 40 30.46 14.30 -1.00
CA ARG A 40 30.41 13.98 -2.42
C ARG A 40 31.22 14.97 -3.27
N SER A 41 31.87 14.47 -4.30
CA SER A 41 32.61 15.27 -5.29
C SER A 41 31.76 15.72 -6.48
N ASP A 42 30.59 15.12 -6.68
CA ASP A 42 29.71 15.32 -7.84
C ASP A 42 28.54 16.29 -7.56
N VAL A 43 28.81 17.41 -6.87
CA VAL A 43 27.79 18.40 -6.50
C VAL A 43 27.83 19.62 -7.44
N GLY A 44 26.82 19.74 -8.30
CA GLY A 44 26.69 20.83 -9.27
C GLY A 44 25.86 22.02 -8.77
N SER A 45 25.76 23.07 -9.59
CA SER A 45 24.81 24.17 -9.41
C SER A 45 24.13 24.46 -10.75
N ILE A 46 22.82 24.74 -10.73
CA ILE A 46 22.05 25.12 -11.91
C ILE A 46 21.62 26.57 -11.72
N VAL A 47 22.30 27.48 -12.44
CA VAL A 47 22.13 28.93 -12.28
C VAL A 47 21.99 29.58 -13.64
N PHE A 48 20.95 30.38 -13.82
CA PHE A 48 20.75 31.16 -15.03
C PHE A 48 21.53 32.48 -14.96
N LYS A 49 22.03 32.94 -16.11
CA LYS A 49 22.87 34.16 -16.18
C LYS A 49 22.16 35.41 -15.62
N TRP A 50 20.85 35.53 -15.83
CA TRP A 50 20.06 36.67 -15.36
C TRP A 50 19.89 36.71 -13.84
N GLU A 51 20.10 35.60 -13.13
CA GLU A 51 19.97 35.56 -11.65
C GLU A 51 21.02 36.44 -10.95
N HIS A 52 22.16 36.70 -11.60
CA HIS A 52 23.21 37.60 -11.09
C HIS A 52 22.74 39.05 -11.00
N SER A 53 21.65 39.42 -11.69
CA SER A 53 21.05 40.76 -11.62
C SER A 53 20.05 40.91 -10.48
N ILE A 54 19.74 39.84 -9.73
CA ILE A 54 18.82 39.90 -8.60
C ILE A 54 19.56 40.51 -7.40
N PRO A 55 19.16 41.71 -6.92
CA PRO A 55 19.78 42.31 -5.75
C PRO A 55 19.46 41.53 -4.47
N LEU A 56 20.43 41.46 -3.56
CA LEU A 56 20.20 40.95 -2.20
C LEU A 56 19.33 41.93 -1.42
N TRP A 57 18.14 41.51 -1.01
CA TRP A 57 17.25 42.29 -0.14
C TRP A 57 17.33 41.75 1.28
N SER A 58 18.18 42.34 2.11
CA SER A 58 18.42 41.87 3.47
C SER A 58 17.16 41.81 4.34
N TRP A 59 16.21 42.73 4.15
CA TRP A 59 14.93 42.74 4.88
C TRP A 59 14.01 41.57 4.50
N SER A 60 14.18 40.97 3.31
CA SER A 60 13.37 39.83 2.85
C SER A 60 13.63 38.53 3.63
N ILE A 61 14.64 38.52 4.51
CA ILE A 61 14.86 37.44 5.48
C ILE A 61 13.68 37.28 6.46
N VAL A 62 12.95 38.36 6.74
CA VAL A 62 11.79 38.33 7.64
C VAL A 62 10.63 37.50 7.06
N PRO A 63 10.14 37.79 5.82
CA PRO A 63 9.15 36.90 5.21
C PRO A 63 9.72 35.49 5.01
N TYR A 64 10.99 35.30 4.67
CA TYR A 64 11.60 33.98 4.60
C TYR A 64 11.41 33.17 5.90
N TRP A 65 11.85 33.69 7.05
CA TRP A 65 11.68 33.02 8.35
C TRP A 65 10.21 32.84 8.78
N SER A 66 9.29 33.66 8.27
CA SER A 66 7.88 33.57 8.66
C SER A 66 7.24 32.23 8.32
N ILE A 67 7.82 31.46 7.38
CA ILE A 67 7.32 30.13 7.03
C ILE A 67 7.36 29.14 8.20
N ASP A 68 8.39 29.21 9.06
CA ASP A 68 8.57 28.27 10.17
C ASP A 68 7.51 28.50 11.25
N LEU A 69 7.21 29.79 11.48
CA LEU A 69 6.10 30.18 12.35
C LEU A 69 4.77 29.72 11.76
N MET A 70 4.55 29.92 10.47
CA MET A 70 3.36 29.43 9.76
C MET A 70 3.25 27.90 9.83
N TYR A 71 4.35 27.18 9.75
CA TYR A 71 4.37 25.72 9.87
C TYR A 71 3.87 25.27 11.25
N GLY A 72 4.45 25.83 12.32
CA GLY A 72 4.07 25.50 13.69
C GLY A 72 2.63 25.88 14.00
N LEU A 73 2.22 27.09 13.61
CA LEU A 73 0.86 27.58 13.78
C LEU A 73 -0.16 26.73 13.00
N ALA A 74 0.17 26.26 11.80
CA ALA A 74 -0.76 25.44 11.02
C ALA A 74 -1.16 24.17 11.78
N ILE A 75 -0.19 23.45 12.36
CA ILE A 75 -0.45 22.25 13.17
C ILE A 75 -1.28 22.58 14.42
N LEU A 76 -0.98 23.70 15.08
CA LEU A 76 -1.69 24.14 16.27
C LEU A 76 -3.13 24.60 16.00
N LEU A 77 -3.40 25.20 14.83
CA LEU A 77 -4.71 25.74 14.44
C LEU A 77 -5.70 24.68 13.93
N VAL A 78 -5.24 23.47 13.56
CA VAL A 78 -6.14 22.43 13.07
C VAL A 78 -7.16 21.99 14.12
N CYS A 79 -8.45 21.94 13.78
CA CYS A 79 -9.51 21.55 14.73
C CYS A 79 -9.96 20.07 14.62
N SER A 80 -9.48 19.31 13.64
CA SER A 80 -9.93 17.92 13.37
C SER A 80 -8.77 16.94 13.21
N HIS A 81 -8.92 15.72 13.75
CA HIS A 81 -7.94 14.64 13.59
C HIS A 81 -7.71 14.29 12.11
N ARG A 82 -8.76 14.32 11.29
CA ARG A 82 -8.65 14.04 9.85
C ARG A 82 -7.84 15.13 9.15
N ALA A 83 -8.18 16.39 9.38
CA ALA A 83 -7.48 17.53 8.81
C ALA A 83 -6.00 17.56 9.24
N LEU A 84 -5.72 17.22 10.51
CA LEU A 84 -4.36 17.19 11.04
C LEU A 84 -3.55 16.10 10.36
N LYS A 85 -4.13 14.90 10.26
CA LYS A 85 -3.49 13.78 9.56
C LYS A 85 -3.19 14.11 8.10
N ILE A 86 -4.12 14.75 7.39
CA ILE A 86 -3.91 15.15 5.99
C ILE A 86 -2.77 16.18 5.88
N LEU A 87 -2.79 17.23 6.71
CA LEU A 87 -1.73 18.24 6.73
C LEU A 87 -0.36 17.61 7.03
N CYS A 88 -0.27 16.81 8.10
CA CYS A 88 0.98 16.14 8.48
C CYS A 88 1.47 15.16 7.42
N LEU A 89 0.58 14.44 6.73
CA LEU A 89 0.97 13.54 5.62
C LEU A 89 1.49 14.32 4.41
N ARG A 90 0.91 15.49 4.08
CA ARG A 90 1.44 16.37 3.03
C ARG A 90 2.85 16.84 3.37
N LEU A 91 3.04 17.36 4.58
CA LEU A 91 4.34 17.84 5.06
C LEU A 91 5.39 16.71 5.12
N LEU A 92 5.01 15.53 5.61
CA LEU A 92 5.89 14.35 5.64
C LEU A 92 6.27 13.90 4.21
N SER A 93 5.31 13.83 3.30
CA SER A 93 5.59 13.44 1.90
C SER A 93 6.48 14.46 1.19
N ALA A 94 6.28 15.76 1.43
CA ALA A 94 7.13 16.82 0.91
C ALA A 94 8.58 16.63 1.38
N GLN A 95 8.78 16.41 2.68
CA GLN A 95 10.10 16.16 3.25
C GLN A 95 10.77 14.94 2.61
N ILE A 96 10.06 13.80 2.53
CA ILE A 96 10.61 12.56 1.97
C ILE A 96 11.03 12.77 0.51
N ILE A 97 10.18 13.39 -0.31
CA ILE A 97 10.46 13.63 -1.73
C ILE A 97 11.67 14.56 -1.87
N CYS A 98 11.72 15.68 -1.14
CA CYS A 98 12.83 16.62 -1.21
C CYS A 98 14.15 15.96 -0.79
N ILE A 99 14.17 15.22 0.33
CA ILE A 99 15.37 14.53 0.82
C ILE A 99 15.86 13.47 -0.17
N ILE A 100 14.95 12.68 -0.78
CA ILE A 100 15.32 11.71 -1.82
C ILE A 100 15.96 12.44 -3.02
N CYS A 101 15.38 13.55 -3.45
CA CYS A 101 15.94 14.36 -4.53
C CYS A 101 17.33 14.92 -4.18
N PHE A 102 17.53 15.45 -2.97
CA PHE A 102 18.84 15.97 -2.53
C PHE A 102 19.92 14.89 -2.53
N LEU A 103 19.56 13.63 -2.23
CA LEU A 103 20.50 12.50 -2.23
C LEU A 103 20.83 11.97 -3.62
N ILE A 104 19.85 11.96 -4.54
CA ILE A 104 20.00 11.44 -5.91
C ILE A 104 20.62 12.47 -6.84
N PHE A 105 20.22 13.74 -6.70
CA PHE A 105 20.62 14.85 -7.56
C PHE A 105 21.08 16.04 -6.70
N PRO A 106 22.29 15.95 -6.11
CA PRO A 106 22.77 16.97 -5.19
C PRO A 106 23.13 18.26 -5.93
N LEU A 107 22.51 19.37 -5.50
CA LEU A 107 22.80 20.70 -6.01
C LEU A 107 23.20 21.64 -4.87
N LYS A 108 24.11 22.57 -5.15
CA LYS A 108 24.53 23.60 -4.21
C LYS A 108 24.26 25.02 -4.70
N PHE A 109 24.05 25.95 -3.77
CA PHE A 109 24.01 27.37 -4.11
C PHE A 109 25.39 27.85 -4.60
N SER A 110 25.40 28.80 -5.54
CA SER A 110 26.63 29.32 -6.14
C SER A 110 27.10 30.69 -5.60
N PHE A 111 26.23 31.44 -4.93
CA PHE A 111 26.52 32.80 -4.51
C PHE A 111 27.12 32.87 -3.11
N GLU A 112 28.22 33.60 -2.96
CA GLU A 112 28.78 33.96 -1.65
C GLU A 112 28.14 35.27 -1.19
N ARG A 113 27.48 35.25 -0.02
CA ARG A 113 26.77 36.43 0.50
C ARG A 113 27.74 37.41 1.16
N PRO A 114 27.60 38.74 0.96
CA PRO A 114 28.34 39.74 1.72
C PRO A 114 27.97 39.74 3.20
N THR A 115 28.89 40.20 4.05
CA THR A 115 28.63 40.44 5.48
C THR A 115 27.58 41.53 5.64
N LEU A 116 26.54 41.26 6.42
CA LEU A 116 25.43 42.18 6.67
C LEU A 116 25.40 42.57 8.15
N ASP A 117 25.24 43.86 8.44
CA ASP A 117 25.11 44.36 9.80
C ASP A 117 23.63 44.44 10.25
N GLY A 118 23.41 44.41 11.57
CA GLY A 118 22.10 44.61 12.20
C GLY A 118 21.23 43.36 12.32
N LEU A 119 19.93 43.55 12.58
CA LEU A 119 18.99 42.44 12.86
C LEU A 119 18.86 41.45 11.70
N SER A 120 18.89 41.93 10.45
CA SER A 120 18.86 41.06 9.28
C SER A 120 20.11 40.19 9.20
N GLY A 121 21.29 40.74 9.52
CA GLY A 121 22.55 40.00 9.61
C GLY A 121 22.46 38.85 10.61
N LEU A 122 21.98 39.13 11.83
CA LEU A 122 21.77 38.11 12.86
C LEU A 122 20.85 36.97 12.39
N LEU A 123 19.73 37.30 11.73
CA LEU A 123 18.80 36.28 11.21
C LEU A 123 19.43 35.44 10.09
N PHE A 124 20.32 36.02 9.30
CA PHE A 124 21.09 35.27 8.31
C PHE A 124 22.16 34.38 8.94
N ASP A 125 22.85 34.85 9.98
CA ASP A 125 23.86 34.06 10.68
C ASP A 125 23.25 32.83 11.36
N ILE A 126 22.09 32.99 12.01
CA ILE A 126 21.32 31.88 12.59
C ILE A 126 20.89 30.91 11.49
N LEU A 127 20.41 31.44 10.36
CA LEU A 127 20.01 30.62 9.22
C LEU A 127 21.19 29.81 8.67
N MET A 128 22.37 30.40 8.52
CA MET A 128 23.57 29.70 8.03
C MET A 128 24.11 28.65 9.00
N GLY A 129 23.89 28.83 10.30
CA GLY A 129 24.20 27.80 11.31
C GLY A 129 23.41 26.51 11.11
N PHE A 130 22.22 26.61 10.50
CA PHE A 130 21.30 25.49 10.29
C PHE A 130 21.23 25.01 8.83
N ASP A 131 21.23 25.95 7.88
CA ASP A 131 20.97 25.72 6.47
C ASP A 131 22.28 25.71 5.67
N LYS A 132 22.72 24.50 5.31
CA LYS A 132 23.96 24.24 4.57
C LYS A 132 23.70 24.22 3.05
N PRO A 133 24.74 24.41 2.21
CA PRO A 133 24.57 24.70 0.79
C PRO A 133 23.88 23.66 -0.08
N PHE A 134 23.57 22.48 0.41
CA PHE A 134 23.37 21.29 -0.43
C PHE A 134 21.89 20.92 -0.71
N ASN A 135 20.93 21.76 -0.33
CA ASN A 135 19.48 21.45 -0.39
C ASN A 135 18.70 22.36 -1.35
N GLN A 136 19.09 22.38 -2.62
CA GLN A 136 18.56 23.34 -3.58
C GLN A 136 17.29 22.84 -4.29
N ALA A 137 17.38 21.78 -5.12
CA ALA A 137 16.24 21.33 -5.93
C ALA A 137 15.68 19.97 -5.48
N PRO A 138 14.36 19.87 -5.24
CA PRO A 138 13.34 20.93 -5.23
C PRO A 138 13.42 21.81 -3.97
N SER A 139 13.05 23.10 -4.06
CA SER A 139 13.05 23.97 -2.87
C SER A 139 12.04 23.46 -1.85
N LEU A 140 12.54 22.96 -0.72
CA LEU A 140 11.71 22.53 0.40
C LEU A 140 10.91 23.71 0.97
N HIS A 141 11.52 24.90 1.02
CA HIS A 141 10.86 26.14 1.47
C HIS A 141 9.63 26.47 0.61
N ILE A 142 9.76 26.47 -0.71
CA ILE A 142 8.63 26.70 -1.62
C ILE A 142 7.62 25.55 -1.55
N THR A 143 8.08 24.30 -1.41
CA THR A 143 7.20 23.14 -1.25
C THR A 143 6.29 23.28 -0.02
N LEU A 144 6.87 23.65 1.12
CA LEU A 144 6.15 23.94 2.36
C LEU A 144 5.20 25.14 2.18
N LEU A 145 5.66 26.19 1.49
CA LEU A 145 4.87 27.39 1.23
C LEU A 145 3.60 27.03 0.47
N VAL A 146 3.66 26.22 -0.59
CA VAL A 146 2.47 25.80 -1.35
C VAL A 146 1.46 25.06 -0.46
N ILE A 147 1.94 24.12 0.38
CA ILE A 147 1.09 23.34 1.29
C ILE A 147 0.43 24.25 2.34
N LEU A 148 1.21 25.13 2.98
CA LEU A 148 0.74 26.05 4.00
C LEU A 148 -0.17 27.13 3.42
N TRP A 149 0.13 27.62 2.23
CA TRP A 149 -0.70 28.60 1.52
C TRP A 149 -2.10 28.04 1.28
N GLN A 150 -2.22 26.82 0.73
CA GLN A 150 -3.50 26.13 0.56
C GLN A 150 -4.24 25.96 1.91
N PHE A 151 -3.51 25.60 2.96
CA PHE A 151 -4.07 25.44 4.30
C PHE A 151 -4.66 26.74 4.82
N TYR A 152 -3.88 27.82 4.90
CA TYR A 152 -4.33 29.10 5.42
C TYR A 152 -5.40 29.78 4.57
N ALA A 153 -5.36 29.60 3.24
CA ALA A 153 -6.40 30.12 2.34
C ALA A 153 -7.79 29.56 2.64
N SER A 154 -7.89 28.41 3.31
CA SER A 154 -9.16 27.84 3.77
C SER A 154 -9.74 28.53 5.00
N TYR A 155 -8.91 29.22 5.81
CA TYR A 155 -9.33 29.92 7.03
C TYR A 155 -9.65 31.41 6.81
N PHE A 156 -9.00 32.06 5.84
CA PHE A 156 -9.20 33.48 5.56
C PHE A 156 -10.19 33.74 4.41
N ARG A 157 -11.01 34.78 4.54
CA ARG A 157 -11.99 35.23 3.53
C ARG A 157 -11.82 36.73 3.24
N GLY A 158 -12.25 37.19 2.07
CA GLY A 158 -12.24 38.62 1.68
C GLY A 158 -10.84 39.23 1.70
N VAL A 159 -10.71 40.46 2.22
CA VAL A 159 -9.44 41.22 2.28
C VAL A 159 -8.32 40.45 2.98
N ARG A 160 -8.62 39.73 4.07
CA ARG A 160 -7.60 38.94 4.81
C ARG A 160 -6.98 37.85 3.95
N ARG A 161 -7.73 37.29 3.00
CA ARG A 161 -7.21 36.30 2.05
C ARG A 161 -6.25 36.93 1.04
N TYR A 162 -6.53 38.15 0.57
CA TYR A 162 -5.58 38.88 -0.29
C TYR A 162 -4.28 39.22 0.45
N ILE A 163 -4.36 39.63 1.72
CA ILE A 163 -3.18 39.86 2.55
C ILE A 163 -2.33 38.58 2.65
N LEU A 164 -2.95 37.43 2.88
CA LEU A 164 -2.25 36.14 2.86
C LEU A 164 -1.59 35.87 1.50
N HIS A 165 -2.29 36.07 0.38
CA HIS A 165 -1.71 35.85 -0.95
C HIS A 165 -0.49 36.74 -1.19
N ILE A 166 -0.56 38.02 -0.83
CA ILE A 166 0.57 38.97 -0.93
C ILE A 166 1.73 38.49 -0.04
N TRP A 167 1.45 38.08 1.20
CA TRP A 167 2.48 37.58 2.10
C TRP A 167 3.14 36.31 1.57
N CYS A 168 2.38 35.34 1.07
CA CYS A 168 2.91 34.13 0.45
C CYS A 168 3.75 34.44 -0.80
N LEU A 169 3.36 35.43 -1.60
CA LEU A 169 4.19 35.90 -2.72
C LEU A 169 5.50 36.53 -2.24
N LEU A 170 5.49 37.29 -1.13
CA LEU A 170 6.73 37.82 -0.53
C LEU A 170 7.64 36.70 -0.02
N ILE A 171 7.10 35.63 0.55
CA ILE A 171 7.88 34.43 0.92
C ILE A 171 8.46 33.76 -0.34
N ALA A 172 7.66 33.62 -1.39
CA ALA A 172 8.13 33.03 -2.64
C ALA A 172 9.23 33.87 -3.32
N LEU A 173 9.15 35.20 -3.23
CA LEU A 173 10.18 36.11 -3.74
C LEU A 173 11.43 36.10 -2.85
N SER A 174 11.24 35.97 -1.53
CA SER A 174 12.35 36.04 -0.58
C SER A 174 13.38 34.94 -0.79
N VAL A 175 13.00 33.76 -1.28
CA VAL A 175 13.98 32.68 -1.55
C VAL A 175 15.03 33.09 -2.58
N LEU A 176 14.65 33.90 -3.57
CA LEU A 176 15.54 34.42 -4.60
C LEU A 176 16.27 35.68 -4.12
N THR A 177 15.57 36.62 -3.47
CA THR A 177 16.18 37.90 -3.03
C THR A 177 17.03 37.77 -1.77
N THR A 178 16.94 36.64 -1.07
CA THR A 178 17.91 36.25 -0.05
C THR A 178 19.09 35.48 -0.63
N TRP A 179 19.07 35.09 -1.90
CA TRP A 179 20.05 34.19 -2.52
C TRP A 179 20.15 32.81 -1.83
N GLN A 180 19.04 32.32 -1.25
CA GLN A 180 19.00 30.97 -0.64
C GLN A 180 18.70 29.87 -1.67
N HIS A 181 18.04 30.22 -2.76
CA HIS A 181 17.66 29.30 -3.83
C HIS A 181 17.93 29.91 -5.20
N HIS A 182 18.18 29.03 -6.17
CA HIS A 182 18.20 29.39 -7.58
C HIS A 182 16.80 29.31 -8.19
N PHE A 183 16.61 29.98 -9.33
CA PHE A 183 15.29 30.00 -9.99
C PHE A 183 14.76 28.61 -10.30
N PHE A 184 15.63 27.64 -10.65
CA PHE A 184 15.23 26.26 -10.94
C PHE A 184 14.57 25.54 -9.75
N ASP A 185 14.92 25.93 -8.52
CA ASP A 185 14.42 25.31 -7.29
C ASP A 185 12.95 25.69 -7.02
N VAL A 186 12.52 26.86 -7.52
CA VAL A 186 11.19 27.42 -7.30
C VAL A 186 10.10 26.60 -8.02
N PRO A 187 10.11 26.41 -9.36
CA PRO A 187 9.08 25.64 -10.05
C PRO A 187 9.11 24.16 -9.64
N THR A 188 10.28 23.60 -9.34
CA THR A 188 10.39 22.21 -8.84
C THR A 188 9.78 22.08 -7.44
N GLY A 189 10.01 23.05 -6.55
CA GLY A 189 9.34 23.13 -5.25
C GLY A 189 7.82 23.31 -5.34
N VAL A 190 7.34 24.18 -6.23
CA VAL A 190 5.89 24.31 -6.51
C VAL A 190 5.31 22.99 -7.00
N GLY A 191 6.01 22.31 -7.92
CA GLY A 191 5.61 21.01 -8.45
C GLY A 191 5.44 19.95 -7.36
N VAL A 192 6.41 19.82 -6.46
CA VAL A 192 6.32 18.88 -5.32
C VAL A 192 5.20 19.27 -4.36
N GLY A 193 5.05 20.55 -4.04
CA GLY A 193 3.99 21.04 -3.16
C GLY A 193 2.60 20.71 -3.71
N CYS A 194 2.36 20.98 -4.99
CA CYS A 194 1.13 20.63 -5.70
C CYS A 194 0.92 19.10 -5.73
N PHE A 195 1.97 18.32 -5.99
CA PHE A 195 1.89 16.85 -5.97
C PHE A 195 1.49 16.32 -4.59
N CYS A 196 2.06 16.84 -3.51
CA CYS A 196 1.67 16.47 -2.14
C CYS A 196 0.21 16.79 -1.84
N ILE A 197 -0.31 17.94 -2.29
CA ILE A 197 -1.73 18.30 -2.15
C ILE A 197 -2.62 17.32 -2.94
N TRP A 198 -2.24 16.99 -4.17
CA TRP A 198 -2.94 16.01 -5.01
C TRP A 198 -2.95 14.61 -4.39
N LEU A 199 -1.82 14.20 -3.80
CA LEU A 199 -1.66 12.88 -3.16
C LEU A 199 -2.57 12.71 -1.94
N TRP A 200 -2.86 13.80 -1.23
CA TRP A 200 -3.66 13.81 0.00
C TRP A 200 -4.78 14.85 -0.09
N PRO A 201 -5.88 14.58 -0.81
CA PRO A 201 -6.99 15.52 -0.97
C PRO A 201 -7.82 15.69 0.32
N ASN A 202 -8.53 16.82 0.45
CA ASN A 202 -9.34 17.15 1.63
C ASN A 202 -10.63 16.31 1.71
N ASP A 203 -11.40 16.27 0.61
CA ASP A 203 -12.77 15.76 0.58
C ASP A 203 -12.93 14.45 -0.21
N SER A 204 -12.01 14.12 -1.12
CA SER A 204 -12.02 12.87 -1.89
C SER A 204 -11.13 11.78 -1.26
N LEU A 205 -11.30 10.54 -1.72
CA LEU A 205 -10.35 9.46 -1.42
C LEU A 205 -8.98 9.82 -2.00
N SER A 206 -7.92 9.68 -1.21
CA SER A 206 -6.55 9.81 -1.73
C SER A 206 -6.36 8.85 -2.91
N PRO A 207 -5.64 9.25 -3.97
CA PRO A 207 -5.26 8.36 -5.07
C PRO A 207 -4.63 7.04 -4.59
N ILE A 208 -3.93 7.07 -3.45
CA ILE A 208 -3.31 5.90 -2.81
C ILE A 208 -4.36 5.03 -2.09
N LYS A 209 -5.40 5.65 -1.52
CA LYS A 209 -6.51 4.97 -0.84
C LYS A 209 -7.63 4.58 -1.80
N ASN A 210 -7.29 4.19 -3.02
CA ASN A 210 -8.25 3.53 -3.87
C ASN A 210 -8.55 2.15 -3.25
N TYR A 211 -9.66 2.05 -2.52
CA TYR A 211 -10.14 0.83 -1.84
C TYR A 211 -10.40 -0.36 -2.78
N GLN A 212 -10.13 -0.18 -4.07
CA GLN A 212 -10.42 -1.13 -5.12
C GLN A 212 -9.20 -1.52 -5.95
N LEU A 213 -7.96 -1.21 -5.56
CA LEU A 213 -6.84 -1.93 -6.19
C LEU A 213 -7.05 -3.43 -5.90
N PRO A 214 -7.22 -4.28 -6.93
CA PRO A 214 -7.30 -5.72 -6.72
C PRO A 214 -6.17 -6.15 -5.78
N LYS A 215 -6.49 -6.94 -4.74
CA LYS A 215 -5.48 -7.52 -3.83
C LYS A 215 -4.32 -8.16 -4.59
N GLN A 216 -4.60 -8.59 -5.80
CA GLN A 216 -3.66 -9.06 -6.79
C GLN A 216 -2.47 -8.11 -7.02
N TYR A 217 -2.67 -6.79 -7.16
CA TYR A 217 -1.56 -5.83 -7.27
C TYR A 217 -0.75 -5.70 -5.98
N PHE A 218 -1.41 -5.70 -4.83
CA PHE A 218 -0.72 -5.65 -3.55
C PHE A 218 0.23 -6.85 -3.41
N TRP A 219 -0.27 -8.07 -3.65
CA TRP A 219 0.54 -9.28 -3.58
C TRP A 219 1.62 -9.33 -4.67
N SER A 220 1.32 -8.84 -5.88
CA SER A 220 2.34 -8.64 -6.91
C SER A 220 3.50 -7.78 -6.40
N SER A 221 3.21 -6.65 -5.76
CA SER A 221 4.23 -5.76 -5.20
C SER A 221 5.00 -6.40 -4.05
N VAL A 222 4.33 -7.14 -3.16
CA VAL A 222 4.99 -7.88 -2.08
C VAL A 222 5.99 -8.89 -2.65
N TYR A 223 5.58 -9.69 -3.63
CA TYR A 223 6.48 -10.67 -4.26
C TYR A 223 7.58 -10.00 -5.08
N PHE A 224 7.32 -8.85 -5.71
CA PHE A 224 8.35 -8.06 -6.39
C PHE A 224 9.40 -7.53 -5.41
N LEU A 225 8.99 -7.04 -4.23
CA LEU A 225 9.92 -6.61 -3.19
C LEU A 225 10.74 -7.79 -2.64
N LEU A 226 10.12 -8.96 -2.44
CA LEU A 226 10.84 -10.17 -2.04
C LEU A 226 11.86 -10.58 -3.10
N PHE A 227 11.50 -10.51 -4.38
CA PHE A 227 12.43 -10.68 -5.50
C PHE A 227 13.60 -9.70 -5.43
N ALA A 228 13.33 -8.40 -5.33
CA ALA A 228 14.37 -7.37 -5.29
C ALA A 228 15.31 -7.56 -4.11
N PHE A 229 14.76 -7.93 -2.94
CA PHE A 229 15.52 -8.22 -1.73
C PHE A 229 16.40 -9.46 -1.87
N SER A 230 15.84 -10.61 -2.29
CA SER A 230 16.62 -11.84 -2.48
C SER A 230 17.67 -11.69 -3.57
N PHE A 231 17.36 -10.96 -4.63
CA PHE A 231 18.29 -10.68 -5.73
C PHE A 231 19.45 -9.79 -5.24
N SER A 232 19.15 -8.71 -4.51
CA SER A 232 20.18 -7.82 -3.96
C SER A 232 21.13 -8.56 -3.01
N ILE A 233 20.61 -9.43 -2.14
CA ILE A 233 21.44 -10.26 -1.25
C ILE A 233 22.32 -11.22 -2.06
N ALA A 234 21.76 -11.87 -3.08
CA ALA A 234 22.51 -12.80 -3.93
C ALA A 234 23.71 -12.12 -4.60
N ILE A 235 23.51 -10.91 -5.12
CA ILE A 235 24.55 -10.13 -5.80
C ILE A 235 25.53 -9.52 -4.80
N TYR A 236 25.09 -9.06 -3.63
CA TYR A 236 25.97 -8.39 -2.67
C TYR A 236 26.94 -9.36 -1.97
N PHE A 237 26.46 -10.52 -1.50
CA PHE A 237 27.27 -11.44 -0.70
C PHE A 237 28.08 -12.44 -1.54
N TYR A 238 27.73 -12.65 -2.81
CA TYR A 238 28.37 -13.63 -3.72
C TYR A 238 28.44 -15.06 -3.12
N SER A 239 29.19 -15.98 -3.75
CA SER A 239 29.39 -17.37 -3.27
C SER A 239 28.08 -18.15 -3.10
N TRP A 240 27.86 -18.82 -1.97
CA TRP A 240 26.65 -19.58 -1.65
C TRP A 240 25.37 -18.74 -1.69
N ALA A 241 25.46 -17.41 -1.53
CA ALA A 241 24.30 -16.54 -1.65
C ALA A 241 23.69 -16.55 -3.06
N LEU A 242 24.42 -16.98 -4.10
CA LEU A 242 23.89 -17.11 -5.47
C LEU A 242 22.73 -18.11 -5.57
N TRP A 243 22.57 -19.06 -4.64
CA TRP A 243 21.38 -19.92 -4.58
C TRP A 243 20.08 -19.12 -4.33
N LEU A 244 20.16 -17.92 -3.77
CA LEU A 244 19.01 -17.01 -3.64
C LEU A 244 18.51 -16.48 -4.98
N LEU A 245 19.28 -16.61 -6.08
CA LEU A 245 18.76 -16.32 -7.42
C LEU A 245 17.60 -17.24 -7.79
N TRP A 246 17.60 -18.48 -7.30
CA TRP A 246 16.46 -19.40 -7.50
C TRP A 246 15.19 -18.90 -6.81
N PHE A 247 15.32 -18.42 -5.56
CA PHE A 247 14.21 -17.76 -4.85
C PHE A 247 13.75 -16.51 -5.58
N SER A 248 14.70 -15.72 -6.09
CA SER A 248 14.43 -14.48 -6.82
C SER A 248 13.60 -14.75 -8.08
N VAL A 249 14.00 -15.74 -8.88
CA VAL A 249 13.24 -16.16 -10.08
C VAL A 249 11.85 -16.66 -9.69
N ALA A 250 11.72 -17.49 -8.65
CA ALA A 250 10.42 -17.98 -8.20
C ALA A 250 9.50 -16.83 -7.76
N PHE A 251 10.00 -15.86 -6.97
CA PHE A 251 9.20 -14.71 -6.54
C PHE A 251 8.86 -13.76 -7.68
N LEU A 252 9.76 -13.55 -8.63
CA LEU A 252 9.48 -12.76 -9.82
C LEU A 252 8.35 -13.37 -10.64
N LEU A 253 8.38 -14.68 -10.86
CA LEU A 253 7.33 -15.38 -11.59
C LEU A 253 5.99 -15.35 -10.85
N VAL A 254 5.98 -15.51 -9.52
CA VAL A 254 4.75 -15.33 -8.72
C VAL A 254 4.25 -13.89 -8.84
N SER A 255 5.13 -12.89 -8.79
CA SER A 255 4.76 -11.49 -9.00
C SER A 255 4.11 -11.29 -10.37
N VAL A 256 4.69 -11.85 -11.44
CA VAL A 256 4.12 -11.81 -12.81
C VAL A 256 2.79 -12.55 -12.92
N ASN A 257 2.62 -13.69 -12.25
CA ASN A 257 1.34 -14.41 -12.20
C ASN A 257 0.26 -13.56 -11.54
N TYR A 258 0.60 -12.88 -10.44
CA TYR A 258 -0.31 -11.94 -9.82
C TYR A 258 -0.49 -10.70 -10.72
N LEU A 259 0.49 -10.16 -11.42
CA LEU A 259 0.27 -8.93 -12.19
C LEU A 259 -0.47 -9.14 -13.52
N LEU A 260 -0.11 -10.19 -14.27
CA LEU A 260 -0.41 -10.30 -15.70
C LEU A 260 -1.05 -11.64 -16.08
N VAL A 261 -0.45 -12.77 -15.68
CA VAL A 261 -0.77 -14.09 -16.28
C VAL A 261 -1.93 -14.79 -15.57
N GLY A 262 -2.18 -14.46 -14.30
CA GLY A 262 -3.17 -15.13 -13.47
C GLY A 262 -2.76 -16.55 -13.08
N THR A 263 -3.75 -17.41 -12.87
CA THR A 263 -3.54 -18.79 -12.39
C THR A 263 -2.87 -19.71 -13.40
N VAL A 264 -2.98 -19.39 -14.69
CA VAL A 264 -2.39 -20.15 -15.80
C VAL A 264 -0.86 -20.22 -15.69
N GLY A 265 -0.22 -19.19 -15.11
CA GLY A 265 1.24 -19.14 -14.97
C GLY A 265 1.81 -20.18 -14.00
N PHE A 266 0.99 -20.74 -13.11
CA PHE A 266 1.37 -21.89 -12.29
C PHE A 266 1.30 -23.23 -13.05
N GLN A 267 0.59 -23.28 -14.19
CA GLN A 267 0.48 -24.46 -15.05
C GLN A 267 0.07 -25.74 -14.30
N LYS A 268 -0.84 -25.61 -13.33
CA LYS A 268 -1.39 -26.76 -12.61
C LYS A 268 -2.24 -27.60 -13.57
N GLN A 269 -1.90 -28.87 -13.68
CA GLN A 269 -2.55 -29.80 -14.62
C GLN A 269 -3.91 -30.27 -14.09
N THR A 270 -4.70 -30.85 -14.98
CA THR A 270 -6.02 -31.46 -14.68
C THR A 270 -5.94 -32.70 -13.80
N ASN A 271 -4.74 -33.22 -13.51
CA ASN A 271 -4.52 -34.27 -12.50
C ASN A 271 -4.10 -33.67 -11.14
N GLY A 272 -4.08 -32.34 -11.02
CA GLY A 272 -3.72 -31.59 -9.83
C GLY A 272 -2.22 -31.56 -9.49
N LYS A 273 -1.36 -31.97 -10.41
CA LYS A 273 0.10 -31.90 -10.30
C LYS A 273 0.70 -30.81 -11.20
N PHE A 274 1.99 -30.55 -11.02
CA PHE A 274 2.79 -29.68 -11.87
C PHE A 274 3.76 -30.51 -12.70
N ASN A 275 4.15 -30.00 -13.87
CA ASN A 275 5.28 -30.56 -14.62
C ASN A 275 6.58 -30.42 -13.79
N LEU A 276 7.55 -31.31 -14.00
CA LEU A 276 8.85 -31.29 -13.34
C LEU A 276 9.55 -29.93 -13.50
N VAL A 277 9.57 -29.36 -14.70
CA VAL A 277 10.21 -28.06 -14.97
C VAL A 277 9.57 -26.95 -14.13
N VAL A 278 8.24 -26.90 -14.09
CA VAL A 278 7.49 -25.93 -13.27
C VAL A 278 7.75 -26.17 -11.78
N THR A 279 7.82 -27.44 -11.37
CA THR A 279 8.10 -27.83 -9.98
C THR A 279 9.48 -27.36 -9.55
N ILE A 280 10.51 -27.52 -10.39
CA ILE A 280 11.87 -27.03 -10.12
C ILE A 280 11.85 -25.50 -10.09
N LEU A 281 11.25 -24.85 -11.09
CA LEU A 281 11.25 -23.39 -11.20
C LEU A 281 10.61 -22.70 -9.98
N TYR A 282 9.49 -23.22 -9.48
CA TYR A 282 8.78 -22.68 -8.32
C TYR A 282 9.12 -23.39 -7.00
N LEU A 283 10.07 -24.33 -6.96
CA LEU A 283 10.30 -25.18 -5.78
C LEU A 283 10.44 -24.38 -4.47
N PRO A 284 11.25 -23.30 -4.42
CA PRO A 284 11.40 -22.54 -3.18
C PRO A 284 10.07 -21.95 -2.70
N TYR A 285 9.28 -21.42 -3.63
CA TYR A 285 7.94 -20.90 -3.35
C TYR A 285 6.97 -21.99 -2.91
N PHE A 286 6.94 -23.14 -3.59
CA PHE A 286 6.09 -24.27 -3.26
C PHE A 286 6.39 -24.85 -1.87
N VAL A 287 7.67 -24.93 -1.50
CA VAL A 287 8.07 -25.33 -0.15
C VAL A 287 7.55 -24.33 0.88
N ILE A 288 7.75 -23.03 0.65
CA ILE A 288 7.27 -21.96 1.56
C ILE A 288 5.75 -22.05 1.74
N ILE A 289 4.97 -22.11 0.66
CA ILE A 289 3.51 -22.12 0.77
C ILE A 289 2.98 -23.46 1.31
N TRP A 290 3.66 -24.57 1.07
CA TRP A 290 3.33 -25.86 1.68
C TRP A 290 3.56 -25.82 3.20
N VAL A 291 4.73 -25.35 3.65
CA VAL A 291 5.05 -25.18 5.08
C VAL A 291 4.03 -24.25 5.72
N ASN A 292 3.77 -23.09 5.11
CA ASN A 292 2.75 -22.14 5.55
C ASN A 292 1.38 -22.81 5.72
N SER A 293 0.96 -23.63 4.75
CA SER A 293 -0.29 -24.38 4.84
C SER A 293 -0.32 -25.34 6.04
N ARG A 294 0.80 -26.04 6.31
CA ARG A 294 0.89 -26.98 7.44
C ARG A 294 0.89 -26.26 8.78
N LEU A 295 1.64 -25.17 8.92
CA LEU A 295 1.69 -24.39 10.16
C LEU A 295 0.32 -23.80 10.52
N TRP A 296 -0.36 -23.16 9.56
CA TRP A 296 -1.69 -22.57 9.78
C TRP A 296 -2.79 -23.57 10.06
N THR A 297 -2.65 -24.81 9.59
CA THR A 297 -3.67 -25.86 9.75
C THR A 297 -3.28 -26.93 10.75
N PHE A 298 -2.14 -26.80 11.44
CA PHE A 298 -1.60 -27.83 12.33
C PHE A 298 -2.57 -28.22 13.46
N LYS A 299 -3.26 -27.23 14.05
CA LYS A 299 -4.23 -27.46 15.14
C LYS A 299 -5.64 -27.78 14.65
N ASN A 300 -5.89 -27.71 13.34
CA ASN A 300 -7.22 -27.80 12.76
C ASN A 300 -7.45 -29.15 12.08
N LYS A 301 -8.70 -29.62 12.09
CA LYS A 301 -9.08 -30.78 11.29
C LYS A 301 -8.75 -30.54 9.81
N SER A 302 -8.19 -31.55 9.17
CA SER A 302 -7.77 -31.46 7.76
C SER A 302 -8.96 -31.28 6.81
N VAL A 303 -10.10 -31.88 7.17
CA VAL A 303 -11.38 -31.85 6.45
C VAL A 303 -12.52 -31.88 7.48
N ASP A 304 -13.62 -31.21 7.18
CA ASP A 304 -14.86 -31.21 7.98
C ASP A 304 -16.05 -31.52 7.06
N LEU A 305 -16.96 -32.40 7.49
CA LEU A 305 -18.21 -32.65 6.79
C LEU A 305 -19.14 -31.45 6.98
N ILE A 306 -19.61 -30.86 5.88
CA ILE A 306 -20.57 -29.75 5.92
C ILE A 306 -22.00 -30.29 5.98
N CYS A 307 -22.43 -30.96 4.91
CA CYS A 307 -23.71 -31.67 4.83
C CYS A 307 -23.69 -32.69 3.68
N ASP A 308 -24.65 -33.62 3.70
CA ASP A 308 -24.76 -34.73 2.77
C ASP A 308 -23.43 -35.53 2.70
N ASN A 309 -22.67 -35.36 1.62
CA ASN A 309 -21.35 -35.96 1.42
C ASN A 309 -20.28 -34.92 1.06
N VAL A 310 -20.53 -33.63 1.30
CA VAL A 310 -19.64 -32.53 0.93
C VAL A 310 -18.74 -32.16 2.11
N TYR A 311 -17.44 -32.36 1.92
CA TYR A 311 -16.40 -32.03 2.88
C TYR A 311 -15.68 -30.74 2.47
N LEU A 312 -15.37 -29.90 3.46
CA LEU A 312 -14.55 -28.69 3.31
C LEU A 312 -13.17 -28.94 3.92
N GLY A 313 -12.10 -28.61 3.20
CA GLY A 313 -10.77 -28.75 3.77
C GLY A 313 -9.66 -27.98 3.06
N ARG A 314 -8.45 -28.16 3.59
CA ARG A 314 -7.22 -27.74 2.90
C ARG A 314 -6.85 -28.74 1.80
N ILE A 315 -5.81 -28.42 1.03
CA ILE A 315 -5.20 -29.38 0.10
C ILE A 315 -4.87 -30.69 0.84
N PRO A 316 -5.37 -31.83 0.35
CA PRO A 316 -5.26 -33.10 1.07
C PRO A 316 -3.81 -33.60 1.10
N SER A 317 -3.47 -34.37 2.14
CA SER A 317 -2.25 -35.18 2.15
C SER A 317 -2.59 -36.63 1.77
N ASN A 318 -1.57 -37.46 1.49
CA ASN A 318 -1.76 -38.90 1.24
C ASN A 318 -2.60 -39.57 2.34
N ASN A 319 -2.32 -39.23 3.61
CA ASN A 319 -3.06 -39.78 4.74
C ASN A 319 -4.54 -39.34 4.74
N THR A 320 -4.81 -38.07 4.43
CA THR A 320 -6.18 -37.56 4.31
C THR A 320 -6.96 -38.30 3.23
N LEU A 321 -6.35 -38.52 2.05
CA LEU A 321 -7.01 -39.26 0.96
C LEU A 321 -7.26 -40.71 1.33
N ARG A 322 -6.26 -41.38 1.94
CA ARG A 322 -6.34 -42.78 2.35
C ARG A 322 -7.44 -43.03 3.38
N ILE A 323 -7.58 -42.16 4.39
CA ILE A 323 -8.55 -42.35 5.48
C ILE A 323 -9.98 -42.04 5.03
N ASN A 324 -10.18 -40.99 4.23
CA ASN A 324 -11.53 -40.50 3.96
C ASN A 324 -12.21 -41.20 2.77
N HIS A 325 -11.43 -41.79 1.86
CA HIS A 325 -11.92 -42.46 0.65
C HIS A 325 -12.84 -41.55 -0.19
N PHE A 326 -12.33 -40.38 -0.57
CA PHE A 326 -13.07 -39.45 -1.43
C PHE A 326 -13.29 -40.04 -2.83
N PHE A 327 -14.51 -39.92 -3.33
CA PHE A 327 -14.85 -40.25 -4.73
C PHE A 327 -14.41 -39.13 -5.68
N SER A 328 -14.51 -37.87 -5.23
CA SER A 328 -14.21 -36.70 -6.05
C SER A 328 -13.57 -35.56 -5.25
N ILE A 329 -12.85 -34.69 -5.95
CA ILE A 329 -12.21 -33.49 -5.40
C ILE A 329 -12.53 -32.30 -6.32
N VAL A 330 -12.98 -31.21 -5.73
CA VAL A 330 -13.06 -29.88 -6.35
C VAL A 330 -11.99 -29.00 -5.72
N ASP A 331 -10.97 -28.66 -6.49
CA ASP A 331 -9.78 -27.97 -6.03
C ASP A 331 -9.76 -26.52 -6.53
N LEU A 332 -9.71 -25.57 -5.60
CA LEU A 332 -9.65 -24.14 -5.89
C LEU A 332 -8.25 -23.53 -5.73
N CYS A 333 -7.23 -24.34 -5.47
CA CYS A 333 -5.86 -23.89 -5.27
C CYS A 333 -5.07 -23.95 -6.58
N ALA A 334 -4.51 -22.82 -7.00
CA ALA A 334 -3.58 -22.78 -8.14
C ALA A 334 -2.15 -23.18 -7.73
N GLU A 335 -1.78 -22.99 -6.46
CA GLU A 335 -0.38 -22.91 -6.01
C GLU A 335 0.20 -24.22 -5.46
N LEU A 336 -0.64 -25.14 -4.99
CA LEU A 336 -0.19 -26.36 -4.32
C LEU A 336 -0.65 -27.61 -5.08
N PRO A 337 0.20 -28.63 -5.25
CA PRO A 337 -0.22 -29.86 -5.89
C PRO A 337 -1.04 -30.72 -4.93
N ILE A 338 -1.86 -31.62 -5.47
CA ILE A 338 -2.42 -32.72 -4.70
C ILE A 338 -1.56 -33.98 -4.86
N PRO A 339 -1.60 -34.91 -3.87
CA PRO A 339 -1.06 -36.24 -4.07
C PRO A 339 -1.82 -36.99 -5.16
N HIS A 340 -1.29 -38.14 -5.59
CA HIS A 340 -1.97 -38.97 -6.57
C HIS A 340 -3.37 -39.37 -6.07
N PHE A 341 -4.37 -39.20 -6.92
CA PHE A 341 -5.77 -39.43 -6.61
C PHE A 341 -6.44 -40.18 -7.77
N ASN A 342 -7.10 -41.30 -7.44
CA ASN A 342 -7.72 -42.22 -8.40
C ASN A 342 -9.23 -41.97 -8.59
N GLY A 343 -9.72 -40.80 -8.19
CA GLY A 343 -11.12 -40.41 -8.34
C GLY A 343 -11.31 -39.26 -9.33
N GLN A 344 -12.50 -38.66 -9.29
CA GLN A 344 -12.86 -37.55 -10.19
C GLN A 344 -12.29 -36.23 -9.65
N TYR A 345 -11.33 -35.65 -10.37
CA TYR A 345 -10.69 -34.39 -9.97
C TYR A 345 -11.12 -33.24 -10.89
N ASN A 346 -11.58 -32.14 -10.29
CA ASN A 346 -11.97 -30.93 -10.98
C ASN A 346 -11.19 -29.74 -10.43
N LEU A 347 -10.49 -29.02 -11.29
CA LEU A 347 -9.70 -27.84 -10.95
C LEU A 347 -10.45 -26.56 -11.35
N ILE A 348 -10.65 -25.66 -10.39
CA ILE A 348 -11.17 -24.30 -10.60
C ILE A 348 -10.14 -23.35 -9.99
N PRO A 349 -9.03 -23.06 -10.70
CA PRO A 349 -7.88 -22.45 -10.06
C PRO A 349 -8.18 -20.98 -9.76
N VAL A 350 -8.03 -20.58 -8.50
CA VAL A 350 -8.17 -19.19 -8.05
C VAL A 350 -6.91 -18.80 -7.30
N LEU A 351 -6.33 -17.63 -7.60
CA LEU A 351 -5.15 -17.12 -6.90
C LEU A 351 -5.49 -16.90 -5.42
N ASP A 352 -4.54 -17.19 -4.54
CA ASP A 352 -4.71 -16.92 -3.12
C ASP A 352 -4.98 -15.45 -2.85
N MET A 353 -5.76 -15.19 -1.80
CA MET A 353 -6.19 -13.84 -1.40
C MET A 353 -7.00 -13.06 -2.45
N THR A 354 -7.35 -13.68 -3.58
CA THR A 354 -8.32 -13.14 -4.55
C THR A 354 -9.69 -13.80 -4.36
N PRO A 355 -10.80 -13.06 -4.55
CA PRO A 355 -12.13 -13.66 -4.50
C PRO A 355 -12.41 -14.48 -5.76
N LEU A 356 -13.32 -15.46 -5.66
CA LEU A 356 -13.92 -16.09 -6.84
C LEU A 356 -14.64 -15.03 -7.68
N THR A 357 -14.68 -15.20 -9.00
CA THR A 357 -15.59 -14.45 -9.88
C THR A 357 -17.01 -15.01 -9.82
N ILE A 358 -17.98 -14.30 -10.41
CA ILE A 358 -19.38 -14.76 -10.51
C ILE A 358 -19.44 -16.08 -11.29
N GLU A 359 -18.69 -16.19 -12.37
CA GLU A 359 -18.60 -17.38 -13.23
C GLU A 359 -17.98 -18.55 -12.45
N GLN A 360 -16.93 -18.30 -11.68
CA GLN A 360 -16.31 -19.32 -10.83
C GLN A 360 -17.24 -19.77 -9.70
N CYS A 361 -18.06 -18.87 -9.13
CA CYS A 361 -19.10 -19.24 -8.17
C CYS A 361 -20.13 -20.17 -8.81
N GLN A 362 -20.61 -19.84 -10.03
CA GLN A 362 -21.54 -20.69 -10.78
C GLN A 362 -20.94 -22.06 -11.07
N GLN A 363 -19.76 -22.08 -11.69
CA GLN A 363 -19.06 -23.31 -12.08
C GLN A 363 -18.79 -24.21 -10.87
N ALA A 364 -18.31 -23.64 -9.76
CA ALA A 364 -18.05 -24.40 -8.55
C ALA A 364 -19.34 -24.99 -7.96
N ALA A 365 -20.41 -24.20 -7.91
CA ALA A 365 -21.70 -24.66 -7.39
C ALA A 365 -22.29 -25.81 -8.22
N GLU A 366 -22.21 -25.72 -9.55
CA GLU A 366 -22.68 -26.76 -10.47
C GLU A 366 -21.88 -28.05 -10.35
N ILE A 367 -20.55 -27.97 -10.33
CA ILE A 367 -19.68 -29.13 -10.18
C ILE A 367 -19.93 -29.81 -8.83
N ILE A 368 -20.04 -29.04 -7.73
CA ILE A 368 -20.37 -29.61 -6.42
C ILE A 368 -21.74 -30.31 -6.47
N ASN A 369 -22.74 -29.70 -7.10
CA ASN A 369 -24.07 -30.28 -7.27
C ASN A 369 -24.07 -31.55 -8.13
N GLN A 370 -23.16 -31.67 -9.09
CA GLN A 370 -23.01 -32.87 -9.91
C GLN A 370 -22.44 -34.06 -9.11
N TYR A 371 -21.54 -33.80 -8.17
CA TYR A 371 -20.76 -34.86 -7.49
C TYR A 371 -21.24 -35.23 -6.09
N TYR A 372 -21.95 -34.36 -5.34
CA TYR A 372 -22.31 -34.65 -3.94
C TYR A 372 -23.16 -35.91 -3.73
N LYS A 373 -23.92 -36.34 -4.74
CA LYS A 373 -24.72 -37.59 -4.69
C LYS A 373 -23.95 -38.83 -5.12
N LYS A 374 -22.80 -38.68 -5.78
CA LYS A 374 -22.02 -39.81 -6.33
C LYS A 374 -21.08 -40.44 -5.30
N GLY A 375 -20.82 -39.75 -4.19
CA GLY A 375 -19.98 -40.23 -3.09
C GLY A 375 -19.38 -39.07 -2.29
N LYS A 376 -18.44 -39.38 -1.40
CA LYS A 376 -17.72 -38.36 -0.62
C LYS A 376 -16.98 -37.40 -1.55
N LEU A 377 -17.31 -36.12 -1.46
CA LEU A 377 -16.71 -35.04 -2.25
C LEU A 377 -15.90 -34.14 -1.31
N LEU A 378 -14.64 -33.87 -1.67
CA LEU A 378 -13.82 -32.86 -1.00
C LEU A 378 -13.78 -31.57 -1.83
N VAL A 379 -14.20 -30.45 -1.24
CA VAL A 379 -13.97 -29.10 -1.80
C VAL A 379 -12.83 -28.46 -1.03
N CYS A 380 -11.72 -28.16 -1.70
CA CYS A 380 -10.50 -27.70 -1.04
C CYS A 380 -9.86 -26.47 -1.69
N CYS A 381 -9.07 -25.76 -0.89
CA CYS A 381 -8.10 -24.76 -1.34
C CYS A 381 -6.83 -24.90 -0.48
N ALA A 382 -5.87 -23.98 -0.56
CA ALA A 382 -4.61 -24.10 0.19
C ALA A 382 -4.80 -24.37 1.69
N LEU A 383 -5.72 -23.66 2.36
CA LEU A 383 -5.99 -23.77 3.81
C LEU A 383 -7.39 -24.26 4.16
N GLY A 384 -8.32 -24.23 3.22
CA GLY A 384 -9.73 -24.52 3.49
C GLY A 384 -10.46 -23.45 4.30
N TYR A 385 -10.04 -22.18 4.21
CA TYR A 385 -10.65 -21.08 4.97
C TYR A 385 -11.54 -20.15 4.14
N SER A 386 -11.21 -19.91 2.87
CA SER A 386 -11.85 -18.81 2.12
C SER A 386 -12.37 -19.23 0.75
N ARG A 387 -11.47 -19.54 -0.22
CA ARG A 387 -11.87 -19.92 -1.59
C ARG A 387 -12.83 -21.11 -1.64
N SER A 388 -12.47 -22.24 -1.02
CA SER A 388 -13.34 -23.43 -0.97
C SER A 388 -14.60 -23.23 -0.13
N ALA A 389 -14.55 -22.44 0.93
CA ALA A 389 -15.73 -22.07 1.70
C ALA A 389 -16.72 -21.25 0.85
N THR A 390 -16.21 -20.31 0.04
CA THR A 390 -17.01 -19.50 -0.91
C THR A 390 -17.72 -20.40 -1.93
N ALA A 391 -17.02 -21.41 -2.47
CA ALA A 391 -17.61 -22.38 -3.39
C ALA A 391 -18.73 -23.22 -2.76
N ILE A 392 -18.56 -23.68 -1.51
CA ILE A 392 -19.61 -24.40 -0.79
C ILE A 392 -20.80 -23.49 -0.49
N ILE A 393 -20.57 -22.24 -0.09
CA ILE A 393 -21.65 -21.26 0.15
C ILE A 393 -22.44 -21.03 -1.14
N ALA A 394 -21.75 -20.88 -2.27
CA ALA A 394 -22.41 -20.79 -3.57
C ALA A 394 -23.28 -22.03 -3.83
N TRP A 395 -22.74 -23.24 -3.64
CA TRP A 395 -23.52 -24.48 -3.80
C TRP A 395 -24.75 -24.56 -2.88
N LEU A 396 -24.64 -24.18 -1.60
CA LEU A 396 -25.76 -24.17 -0.66
C LEU A 396 -26.89 -23.23 -1.13
N LEU A 397 -26.53 -22.07 -1.68
CA LEU A 397 -27.48 -21.10 -2.24
C LEU A 397 -28.12 -21.59 -3.54
N LEU A 398 -27.31 -22.12 -4.48
CA LEU A 398 -27.80 -22.67 -5.75
C LEU A 398 -28.84 -23.76 -5.53
N THR A 399 -28.58 -24.62 -4.55
CA THR A 399 -29.43 -25.77 -4.25
C THR A 399 -30.54 -25.48 -3.25
N LYS A 400 -30.71 -24.22 -2.83
CA LYS A 400 -31.73 -23.77 -1.88
C LYS A 400 -31.66 -24.48 -0.51
N ARG A 401 -30.48 -25.00 -0.14
CA ARG A 401 -30.21 -25.50 1.22
C ARG A 401 -30.15 -24.37 2.24
N ALA A 402 -29.83 -23.16 1.77
CA ALA A 402 -29.93 -21.92 2.51
C ALA A 402 -30.82 -20.93 1.73
N SER A 403 -31.65 -20.19 2.45
CA SER A 403 -32.57 -19.18 1.88
C SER A 403 -31.87 -17.88 1.50
N ASN A 404 -30.77 -17.56 2.21
CA ASN A 404 -30.00 -16.33 2.07
C ASN A 404 -28.51 -16.55 2.39
N LEU A 405 -27.68 -15.54 2.08
CA LEU A 405 -26.23 -15.63 2.21
C LEU A 405 -25.76 -15.81 3.66
N ASP A 406 -26.36 -15.11 4.62
CA ASP A 406 -25.93 -15.17 6.02
C ASP A 406 -26.23 -16.52 6.65
N GLU A 407 -27.36 -17.13 6.27
CA GLU A 407 -27.68 -18.52 6.62
C GLU A 407 -26.65 -19.50 6.05
N ALA A 408 -26.33 -19.40 4.75
CA ALA A 408 -25.34 -20.25 4.11
C ALA A 408 -23.95 -20.14 4.77
N ILE A 409 -23.53 -18.91 5.11
CA ILE A 409 -22.26 -18.68 5.84
C ILE A 409 -22.32 -19.32 7.23
N SER A 410 -23.44 -19.20 7.94
CA SER A 410 -23.62 -19.75 9.28
C SER A 410 -23.55 -21.27 9.29
N MET A 411 -24.23 -21.94 8.35
CA MET A 411 -24.18 -23.40 8.19
C MET A 411 -22.74 -23.92 8.01
N VAL A 412 -21.92 -23.22 7.21
CA VAL A 412 -20.51 -23.62 7.03
C VAL A 412 -19.68 -23.32 8.27
N LYS A 413 -19.91 -22.19 8.94
CA LYS A 413 -19.19 -21.81 10.17
C LYS A 413 -19.47 -22.75 11.34
N GLU A 414 -20.69 -23.27 11.47
CA GLU A 414 -21.04 -24.25 12.51
C GLU A 414 -20.19 -25.52 12.41
N ARG A 415 -19.86 -25.93 11.18
CA ARG A 415 -19.04 -27.12 10.92
C ARG A 415 -17.55 -26.81 10.91
N ARG A 416 -17.16 -25.61 10.46
CA ARG A 416 -15.77 -25.15 10.39
C ARG A 416 -15.67 -23.66 10.75
N HIS A 417 -15.46 -23.39 12.04
CA HIS A 417 -15.38 -22.02 12.60
C HIS A 417 -14.25 -21.15 12.03
N THR A 418 -13.24 -21.76 11.41
CA THR A 418 -12.05 -21.07 10.88
C THR A 418 -12.25 -20.40 9.52
N ILE A 419 -13.44 -20.53 8.91
CA ILE A 419 -13.67 -19.91 7.60
C ILE A 419 -13.73 -18.38 7.68
N VAL A 420 -13.19 -17.74 6.65
CA VAL A 420 -13.13 -16.28 6.51
C VAL A 420 -13.69 -15.88 5.15
N ILE A 421 -14.86 -15.23 5.18
CA ILE A 421 -15.51 -14.65 4.00
C ILE A 421 -15.41 -13.13 4.09
N THR A 422 -14.62 -12.56 3.18
CA THR A 422 -14.38 -11.11 3.11
C THR A 422 -15.61 -10.36 2.59
N ALA A 423 -15.68 -9.04 2.85
CA ALA A 423 -16.75 -8.20 2.32
C ALA A 423 -16.87 -8.27 0.79
N LYS A 424 -15.74 -8.33 0.07
CA LYS A 424 -15.72 -8.47 -1.39
C LYS A 424 -16.32 -9.81 -1.85
N GLN A 425 -16.03 -10.91 -1.15
CA GLN A 425 -16.64 -12.21 -1.44
C GLN A 425 -18.14 -12.22 -1.15
N ARG A 426 -18.58 -11.56 -0.06
CA ARG A 426 -20.01 -11.41 0.24
C ARG A 426 -20.74 -10.68 -0.89
N ILE A 427 -20.19 -9.56 -1.37
CA ILE A 427 -20.78 -8.79 -2.47
C ILE A 427 -20.90 -9.67 -3.72
N ILE A 428 -19.81 -10.35 -4.13
CA ILE A 428 -19.84 -11.22 -5.32
C ILE A 428 -20.87 -12.35 -5.18
N LEU A 429 -20.94 -12.99 -4.01
CA LEU A 429 -21.94 -14.04 -3.76
C LEU A 429 -23.37 -13.49 -3.77
N LEU A 430 -23.61 -12.28 -3.25
CA LEU A 430 -24.92 -11.62 -3.30
C LEU A 430 -25.31 -11.30 -4.75
N ASP A 431 -24.41 -10.68 -5.50
CA ASP A 431 -24.64 -10.30 -6.90
C ASP A 431 -24.95 -11.55 -7.75
N TRP A 432 -24.14 -12.59 -7.60
CA TRP A 432 -24.35 -13.88 -8.25
C TRP A 432 -25.69 -14.53 -7.84
N PHE A 433 -26.02 -14.53 -6.54
CA PHE A 433 -27.28 -15.13 -6.05
C PHE A 433 -28.52 -14.38 -6.56
N LEU A 434 -28.44 -13.05 -6.67
CA LEU A 434 -29.49 -12.23 -7.26
C LEU A 434 -29.68 -12.54 -8.75
N GLN A 435 -28.61 -12.78 -9.51
CA GLN A 435 -28.68 -13.19 -10.91
C GLN A 435 -29.41 -14.53 -11.09
N ILE A 436 -29.09 -15.53 -10.26
CA ILE A 436 -29.76 -16.84 -10.32
C ILE A 436 -31.25 -16.74 -9.98
N LYS A 437 -31.60 -15.94 -8.95
CA LYS A 437 -33.01 -15.74 -8.56
C LYS A 437 -33.82 -15.11 -9.69
N LYS A 438 -33.27 -14.10 -10.38
CA LYS A 438 -33.91 -13.47 -11.53
C LYS A 438 -34.05 -14.45 -12.70
N GLY A 439 -32.99 -15.19 -13.06
CA GLY A 439 -33.05 -16.19 -14.13
C GLY A 439 -34.09 -17.29 -13.86
N SER A 440 -34.29 -17.67 -12.59
CA SER A 440 -35.31 -18.66 -12.20
C SER A 440 -36.75 -18.14 -12.26
N GLN A 441 -36.96 -16.82 -12.28
CA GLN A 441 -38.30 -16.20 -12.40
C GLN A 441 -38.78 -16.12 -13.86
N TYR A 442 -37.89 -15.89 -14.82
CA TYR A 442 -38.23 -15.82 -16.25
C TYR A 442 -38.49 -17.18 -16.91
N VAL A 443 -38.06 -18.29 -16.30
CA VAL A 443 -38.34 -19.66 -16.80
C VAL A 443 -39.68 -20.20 -16.27
N LYS A 444 -40.35 -19.48 -15.36
CA LYS A 444 -41.64 -19.86 -14.77
C LYS A 444 -42.82 -18.98 -15.21
N SER A 445 -42.60 -18.04 -16.11
CA SER A 445 -43.63 -17.31 -16.87
C SER A 445 -43.71 -17.90 -18.27
#